data_AF-A0A7C4J0I5-F1
#
_entry.id   AF-A0A7C4J0I5-F1
#
_cell.length_a   1.000
_cell.length_b   1.000
_cell.length_c   1.000
_cell.angle_alpha   90.00
_cell.angle_beta   90.00
_cell.angle_gamma   90.00
#
_symmetry.space_group_name_H-M   'P 1'
#
loop_
_entity.id
_entity.type
_entity.pdbx_description
1 polymer ?
#
loop_
_entity_poly.entity_id
_entity_poly.type
_entity_poly.pdbx_seq_one_letter_code
_entity_poly.pdbx_strand_id
1 'polypeptide(L)'
;MFDSKHPVVKVVGYVIVGFFVLIIIISFGMPDFLSRMGFDQNTIAKVNGETIGYMDFIRYRDTHMFGKTEDPKQQQRMIIERMIQERLLVQLAKKEGIVVTEKEIKNVIRNRFSDNTGMFNEAFFRNFLDRFHMGISDYYKYVEQEIYLGKLQNLLLAGVSVSPLEVVSDFRIQNTKLKIQYAFVSNQELAKRFASAIAVTDEEVDTELKKNPKELKDPKTDRQRIKDKLANDRLEKIKQDLAKKIDQLALAGRSFAEAQAILQGVVSYSNEFRPGDLIREKDEKGRILYPLQESKIFQSDIFSLKQGATSRCIYGFDGIYIFTPVVRHVPGTQVPDKERQALEQNLFYTKANSLYISLLTRLFEKSKIIRNQKFEAQ
;
A
#
# COMPACT_ATOMS: atom_id res chain seq x y z
N MET A 1 -42.22 -32.48 -28.17
CA MET A 1 -41.83 -32.42 -29.59
C MET A 1 -42.05 -30.97 -30.03
N PHE A 2 -41.05 -30.10 -29.91
CA PHE A 2 -41.22 -28.67 -30.19
C PHE A 2 -41.10 -28.44 -31.70
N ASP A 3 -42.14 -27.86 -32.29
CA ASP A 3 -42.26 -27.59 -33.72
C ASP A 3 -41.16 -26.62 -34.19
N SER A 4 -40.25 -27.14 -35.01
CA SER A 4 -39.01 -26.51 -35.47
C SER A 4 -39.20 -25.34 -36.45
N LYS A 5 -40.45 -24.91 -36.69
CA LYS A 5 -40.77 -23.81 -37.62
C LYS A 5 -41.15 -22.49 -36.95
N HIS A 6 -41.24 -22.44 -35.62
CA HIS A 6 -41.61 -21.19 -34.92
C HIS A 6 -40.43 -20.20 -34.88
N PRO A 7 -40.61 -18.92 -35.29
CA PRO A 7 -39.52 -17.93 -35.38
C PRO A 7 -38.81 -17.70 -34.03
N VAL A 8 -39.54 -17.87 -32.93
CA VAL A 8 -39.00 -17.79 -31.56
C VAL A 8 -37.96 -18.87 -31.29
N VAL A 9 -38.13 -20.09 -31.80
CA VAL A 9 -37.17 -21.19 -31.60
C VAL A 9 -35.87 -20.91 -32.35
N LYS A 10 -35.93 -20.24 -33.51
CA LYS A 10 -34.73 -19.80 -34.25
C LYS A 10 -33.99 -18.70 -33.50
N VAL A 11 -34.69 -17.70 -32.98
CA VAL A 11 -34.09 -16.60 -32.20
C VAL A 11 -33.44 -17.15 -30.92
N VAL A 12 -34.13 -18.02 -30.20
CA VAL A 12 -33.57 -18.68 -29.00
C VAL A 12 -32.36 -19.55 -29.37
N GLY A 13 -32.40 -20.26 -30.50
CA GLY A 13 -31.26 -21.00 -31.02
C GLY A 13 -30.03 -20.11 -31.30
N TYR A 14 -30.22 -18.97 -31.98
CA TYR A 14 -29.12 -18.03 -32.25
C TYR A 14 -28.56 -17.38 -30.98
N VAL A 15 -29.41 -17.09 -29.99
CA VAL A 15 -28.96 -16.55 -28.69
C VAL A 15 -28.14 -17.58 -27.93
N ILE A 16 -28.56 -18.86 -27.92
CA ILE A 16 -27.82 -19.94 -27.26
C ILE A 16 -26.48 -20.19 -27.96
N VAL A 17 -26.46 -20.28 -29.29
CA VAL A 17 -25.21 -20.45 -30.05
C VAL A 17 -24.28 -19.24 -29.86
N GLY A 18 -24.82 -18.02 -29.90
CA GLY A 18 -24.05 -16.80 -29.64
C GLY A 18 -23.45 -16.77 -28.23
N PHE A 19 -24.19 -17.22 -27.22
CA PHE A 19 -23.73 -17.32 -25.85
C PHE A 19 -22.63 -18.38 -25.68
N PHE A 20 -22.75 -19.53 -26.35
CA PHE A 20 -21.71 -20.56 -26.35
C PHE A 20 -20.45 -20.11 -27.09
N VAL A 21 -20.57 -19.42 -28.22
CA VAL A 21 -19.43 -18.82 -28.92
C VAL A 21 -18.75 -17.75 -28.06
N LEU A 22 -19.52 -16.92 -27.37
CA LEU A 22 -19.00 -15.91 -26.42
C LEU A 22 -18.24 -16.58 -25.26
N ILE A 23 -18.79 -17.65 -24.68
CA ILE A 23 -18.13 -18.43 -23.63
C ILE A 23 -16.86 -19.10 -24.15
N ILE A 24 -16.86 -19.66 -25.36
CA ILE A 24 -15.66 -20.27 -25.95
C ILE A 24 -14.58 -19.20 -26.14
N ILE A 25 -14.93 -17.99 -26.59
CA ILE A 25 -14.00 -16.87 -26.74
C ILE A 25 -13.39 -16.45 -25.37
N ILE A 26 -14.21 -16.43 -24.31
CA ILE A 26 -13.77 -16.04 -22.96
C ILE A 26 -12.99 -17.18 -22.27
N SER A 27 -13.38 -18.43 -22.49
CA SER A 27 -12.89 -19.61 -21.77
C SER A 27 -11.63 -20.22 -22.40
N PHE A 28 -11.46 -20.13 -23.73
CA PHE A 28 -10.30 -20.68 -24.43
C PHE A 28 -9.21 -19.67 -24.81
N GLY A 29 -9.33 -18.39 -24.40
CA GLY A 29 -8.25 -17.39 -24.49
C GLY A 29 -7.55 -17.38 -25.85
N MET A 30 -8.19 -16.81 -26.87
CA MET A 30 -7.72 -16.82 -28.28
C MET A 30 -6.20 -16.58 -28.44
N PRO A 31 -5.41 -17.60 -28.84
CA PRO A 31 -4.04 -17.39 -29.31
C PRO A 31 -4.01 -16.74 -30.70
N ASP A 32 -5.01 -17.04 -31.55
CA ASP A 32 -5.00 -16.68 -32.98
C ASP A 32 -5.60 -15.31 -33.31
N PHE A 33 -6.29 -14.65 -32.38
CA PHE A 33 -6.79 -13.28 -32.59
C PHE A 33 -5.72 -12.22 -32.31
N LEU A 34 -4.77 -12.49 -31.41
CA LEU A 34 -3.59 -11.65 -31.17
C LEU A 34 -2.61 -11.69 -32.35
N SER A 35 -2.48 -12.85 -33.02
CA SER A 35 -1.66 -13.04 -34.22
C SER A 35 -2.15 -12.20 -35.41
N ARG A 36 -3.47 -12.00 -35.54
CA ARG A 36 -4.08 -11.13 -36.56
C ARG A 36 -4.09 -9.64 -36.19
N MET A 37 -3.73 -9.29 -34.95
CA MET A 37 -3.62 -7.92 -34.46
C MET A 37 -2.19 -7.34 -34.55
N GLY A 38 -1.29 -7.98 -35.30
CA GLY A 38 0.02 -7.43 -35.65
C GLY A 38 1.11 -7.63 -34.59
N PHE A 39 1.02 -8.67 -33.75
CA PHE A 39 2.16 -9.09 -32.95
C PHE A 39 3.16 -9.86 -33.82
N ASP A 40 4.10 -9.11 -34.40
CA ASP A 40 5.35 -9.67 -34.92
C ASP A 40 6.06 -10.48 -33.81
N GLN A 41 6.68 -11.61 -34.16
CA GLN A 41 7.37 -12.49 -33.20
C GLN A 41 8.48 -11.76 -32.43
N ASN A 42 8.88 -10.59 -32.92
CA ASN A 42 9.91 -9.72 -32.38
C ASN A 42 9.39 -8.60 -31.46
N THR A 43 8.11 -8.60 -31.07
CA THR A 43 7.51 -7.56 -30.19
C THR A 43 7.40 -8.04 -28.75
N ILE A 44 7.94 -7.26 -27.82
CA ILE A 44 7.90 -7.51 -26.37
C ILE A 44 6.67 -6.88 -25.73
N ALA A 45 6.38 -5.63 -26.04
CA ALA A 45 5.23 -4.91 -25.48
C ALA A 45 4.78 -3.79 -26.42
N LYS A 46 3.54 -3.34 -26.24
CA LYS A 46 2.96 -2.19 -26.92
C LYS A 46 2.39 -1.22 -25.90
N VAL A 47 2.81 0.04 -25.96
CA VAL A 47 2.48 1.10 -24.99
C VAL A 47 1.81 2.26 -25.73
N ASN A 48 0.50 2.43 -25.54
CA ASN A 48 -0.29 3.47 -26.20
C ASN A 48 -0.17 3.52 -27.74
N GLY A 49 0.12 2.36 -28.35
CA GLY A 49 0.33 2.27 -29.81
C GLY A 49 1.78 2.13 -30.23
N GLU A 50 2.75 2.52 -29.39
CA GLU A 50 4.18 2.38 -29.66
C GLU A 50 4.69 0.98 -29.31
N THR A 51 5.46 0.39 -30.21
CA THR A 51 6.00 -0.97 -30.04
C THR A 51 7.38 -0.95 -29.38
N ILE A 52 7.58 -1.83 -28.40
CA ILE A 52 8.89 -2.17 -27.83
C ILE A 52 9.33 -3.48 -28.47
N GLY A 53 10.38 -3.41 -29.30
CA GLY A 53 10.92 -4.57 -30.00
C GLY A 53 11.93 -5.36 -29.16
N TYR A 54 12.19 -6.61 -29.55
CA TYR A 54 13.19 -7.46 -28.90
C TYR A 54 14.61 -6.90 -29.03
N MET A 55 14.95 -6.32 -30.18
CA MET A 55 16.25 -5.66 -30.36
C MET A 55 16.42 -4.43 -29.46
N ASP A 56 15.34 -3.71 -29.13
CA ASP A 56 15.41 -2.62 -28.14
C ASP A 56 15.77 -3.17 -26.76
N PHE A 57 15.19 -4.32 -26.39
CA PHE A 57 15.46 -4.98 -25.12
C PHE A 57 16.91 -5.47 -25.01
N ILE A 58 17.43 -6.14 -26.04
CA ILE A 58 18.83 -6.61 -26.03
C ILE A 58 19.79 -5.43 -25.89
N ARG A 59 19.59 -4.37 -26.67
CA ARG A 59 20.39 -3.14 -26.57
C ARG A 59 20.29 -2.50 -25.19
N TYR A 60 19.08 -2.42 -24.65
CA TYR A 60 18.84 -1.83 -23.35
C TYR A 60 19.52 -2.62 -22.22
N ARG A 61 19.40 -3.96 -22.25
CA ARG A 61 20.06 -4.88 -21.32
C ARG A 61 21.58 -4.72 -21.35
N ASP A 62 22.15 -4.71 -22.56
CA ASP A 62 23.60 -4.69 -22.75
C ASP A 62 24.18 -3.33 -22.37
N THR A 63 23.47 -2.22 -22.68
CA THR A 63 23.90 -0.84 -22.36
C THR A 63 23.86 -0.55 -20.85
N HIS A 64 22.84 -1.03 -20.13
CA HIS A 64 22.66 -0.70 -18.72
C HIS A 64 23.34 -1.68 -17.75
N MET A 65 24.13 -2.64 -18.27
CA MET A 65 24.87 -3.67 -17.52
C MET A 65 24.18 -4.05 -16.20
N PHE A 66 22.94 -4.54 -16.32
CA PHE A 66 22.24 -5.10 -15.16
C PHE A 66 23.14 -6.17 -14.54
N GLY A 67 23.47 -6.01 -13.26
CA GLY A 67 24.30 -6.99 -12.53
C GLY A 67 23.75 -8.40 -12.73
N LYS A 68 24.62 -9.42 -12.70
CA LYS A 68 24.17 -10.81 -12.82
C LYS A 68 23.26 -11.13 -11.64
N THR A 69 21.94 -11.09 -11.86
CA THR A 69 20.96 -11.62 -10.92
C THR A 69 21.03 -13.15 -10.98
N GLU A 70 20.80 -13.83 -9.85
CA GLU A 70 20.76 -15.30 -9.81
C GLU A 70 19.62 -15.88 -10.67
N ASP A 71 18.54 -15.11 -10.88
CA ASP A 71 17.42 -15.46 -11.76
C ASP A 71 17.35 -14.57 -13.02
N PRO A 72 17.75 -15.10 -14.19
CA PRO A 72 17.64 -14.42 -15.48
C PRO A 72 16.20 -13.98 -15.83
N LYS A 73 15.17 -14.70 -15.36
CA LYS A 73 13.77 -14.39 -15.67
C LYS A 73 13.30 -13.14 -14.94
N GLN A 74 13.67 -13.03 -13.67
CA GLN A 74 13.39 -11.84 -12.87
C GLN A 74 14.06 -10.60 -13.48
N GLN A 75 15.31 -10.75 -13.93
CA GLN A 75 16.05 -9.69 -14.60
C GLN A 75 15.34 -9.23 -15.89
N GLN A 76 14.90 -10.17 -16.73
CA GLN A 76 14.16 -9.85 -17.96
C GLN A 76 12.87 -9.08 -17.66
N ARG A 77 12.07 -9.53 -16.68
CA ARG A 77 10.84 -8.82 -16.27
C ARG A 77 11.14 -7.39 -15.79
N MET A 78 12.17 -7.20 -14.96
CA MET A 78 12.57 -5.88 -14.47
C MET A 78 12.97 -4.93 -15.61
N ILE A 79 13.69 -5.45 -16.60
CA ILE A 79 14.11 -4.67 -17.77
C ILE A 79 12.89 -4.24 -18.59
N ILE A 80 12.00 -5.19 -18.92
CA ILE A 80 10.78 -4.91 -19.70
C ILE A 80 9.92 -3.88 -18.97
N GLU A 81 9.74 -4.04 -17.67
CA GLU A 81 8.99 -3.09 -16.84
C GLU A 81 9.60 -1.69 -16.91
N ARG A 82 10.92 -1.58 -16.75
CA ARG A 82 11.62 -0.29 -16.84
C ARG A 82 11.51 0.34 -18.22
N MET A 83 11.63 -0.43 -19.29
CA MET A 83 11.42 0.07 -20.65
C MET A 83 10.00 0.61 -20.85
N ILE A 84 8.99 -0.09 -20.33
CA ILE A 84 7.59 0.40 -20.38
C ILE A 84 7.46 1.72 -19.61
N GLN A 85 8.03 1.81 -18.40
CA GLN A 85 8.03 3.04 -17.60
C GLN A 85 8.67 4.22 -18.33
N GLU A 86 9.87 4.02 -18.88
CA GLU A 86 10.60 5.06 -19.61
C GLU A 86 9.81 5.52 -20.85
N ARG A 87 9.18 4.60 -21.60
CA ARG A 87 8.30 4.95 -22.72
C ARG A 87 7.13 5.82 -22.28
N LEU A 88 6.45 5.45 -21.19
CA LEU A 88 5.33 6.23 -20.65
C LEU A 88 5.75 7.63 -20.22
N LEU A 89 6.91 7.75 -19.56
CA LEU A 89 7.45 9.03 -19.12
C LEU A 89 7.87 9.92 -20.31
N VAL A 90 8.48 9.36 -21.35
CA VAL A 90 8.80 10.11 -22.58
C VAL A 90 7.53 10.58 -23.29
N GLN A 91 6.51 9.73 -23.39
CA GLN A 91 5.20 10.12 -23.96
C GLN A 91 4.56 11.25 -23.15
N LEU A 92 4.62 11.18 -21.82
CA LEU A 92 4.16 12.25 -20.94
C LEU A 92 4.96 13.53 -21.19
N ALA A 93 6.29 13.48 -21.20
CA ALA A 93 7.14 14.64 -21.43
C ALA A 93 6.77 15.37 -22.73
N LYS A 94 6.61 14.62 -23.83
CA LYS A 94 6.16 15.16 -25.12
C LYS A 94 4.76 15.77 -25.04
N LYS A 95 3.83 15.11 -24.33
CA LYS A 95 2.46 15.58 -24.16
C LYS A 95 2.39 16.89 -23.36
N GLU A 96 3.22 17.06 -22.34
CA GLU A 96 3.31 18.27 -21.53
C GLU A 96 4.11 19.40 -22.21
N GLY A 97 4.46 19.23 -23.48
CA GLY A 97 5.12 20.28 -24.28
C GLY A 97 6.61 20.43 -24.01
N ILE A 98 7.27 19.46 -23.35
CA ILE A 98 8.73 19.45 -23.24
C ILE A 98 9.29 19.25 -24.65
N VAL A 99 10.27 20.08 -25.03
CA VAL A 99 10.95 20.01 -26.33
C VAL A 99 12.42 19.65 -26.12
N VAL A 100 12.94 18.76 -26.95
CA VAL A 100 14.37 18.43 -27.02
C VAL A 100 14.91 18.89 -28.38
N THR A 101 15.98 19.68 -28.35
CA THR A 101 16.62 20.23 -29.54
C THR A 101 17.81 19.39 -29.98
N GLU A 102 18.13 19.38 -31.27
CA GLU A 102 19.33 18.70 -31.76
C GLU A 102 20.62 19.20 -31.11
N LYS A 103 20.68 20.49 -30.77
CA LYS A 103 21.83 21.09 -30.08
C LYS A 103 22.06 20.44 -28.73
N GLU A 104 21.01 20.16 -27.98
CA GLU A 104 21.09 19.47 -26.68
C GLU A 104 21.58 18.04 -26.86
N ILE A 105 21.06 17.31 -27.84
CA ILE A 105 21.51 15.95 -28.15
C ILE A 105 23.00 15.96 -28.50
N LYS A 106 23.42 16.83 -29.42
CA LYS A 106 24.84 16.96 -29.84
C LYS A 106 25.74 17.35 -28.67
N ASN A 107 25.28 18.21 -27.77
CA ASN A 107 26.03 18.59 -26.57
C ASN A 107 26.21 17.41 -25.60
N VAL A 108 25.16 16.63 -25.34
CA VAL A 108 25.25 15.44 -24.47
C VAL A 108 26.21 14.42 -25.07
N ILE A 109 26.10 14.14 -26.37
CA ILE A 109 27.01 13.23 -27.09
C ILE A 109 28.44 13.75 -27.02
N ARG A 110 28.66 15.03 -27.33
CA ARG A 110 30.00 15.64 -27.26
C ARG A 110 30.61 15.47 -25.88
N ASN A 111 29.88 15.85 -24.83
CA ASN A 111 30.36 15.79 -23.45
C ASN A 111 30.70 14.35 -23.00
N ARG A 112 29.97 13.35 -23.48
CA ARG A 112 30.18 11.94 -23.11
C ARG A 112 31.40 11.30 -23.78
N PHE A 113 31.76 11.77 -24.98
CA PHE A 113 32.87 11.21 -25.76
C PHE A 113 34.01 12.22 -25.99
N SER A 114 34.08 13.26 -25.16
CA SER A 114 35.25 14.14 -25.11
C SER A 114 36.41 13.44 -24.39
N ASP A 115 37.64 13.70 -24.84
CA ASP A 115 38.86 13.27 -24.16
C ASP A 115 39.18 14.14 -22.92
N ASN A 116 40.28 13.84 -22.24
CA ASN A 116 40.75 14.61 -21.08
C ASN A 116 41.11 16.07 -21.40
N THR A 117 41.17 16.44 -22.69
CA THR A 117 41.40 17.82 -23.17
C THR A 117 40.11 18.53 -23.59
N GLY A 118 38.97 17.84 -23.52
CA GLY A 118 37.66 18.36 -23.89
C GLY A 118 37.31 18.20 -25.37
N MET A 119 38.21 17.67 -26.21
CA MET A 119 37.98 17.47 -27.64
C MET A 119 37.23 16.17 -27.90
N PHE A 120 36.32 16.18 -28.88
CA PHE A 120 35.52 15.01 -29.23
C PHE A 120 36.38 13.89 -29.82
N ASN A 121 36.38 12.72 -29.17
CA ASN A 121 37.12 11.56 -29.62
C ASN A 121 36.23 10.64 -30.48
N GLU A 122 36.36 10.80 -31.80
CA GLU A 122 35.59 10.03 -32.76
C GLU A 122 35.88 8.52 -32.71
N ALA A 123 37.14 8.13 -32.46
CA ALA A 123 37.51 6.72 -32.33
C ALA A 123 36.84 6.07 -31.11
N PHE A 124 36.77 6.79 -29.99
CA PHE A 124 36.06 6.33 -28.80
C PHE A 124 34.55 6.20 -29.03
N PHE A 125 33.94 7.18 -29.70
CA PHE A 125 32.52 7.11 -30.07
C PHE A 125 32.21 5.94 -31.01
N ARG A 126 33.03 5.71 -32.05
CA ARG A 126 32.87 4.58 -32.98
C ARG A 126 33.00 3.24 -32.26
N ASN A 127 34.05 3.08 -31.43
CA ASN A 127 34.24 1.87 -30.63
C ASN A 127 33.08 1.58 -29.68
N PHE A 128 32.44 2.62 -29.12
CA PHE A 128 31.25 2.47 -28.30
C PHE A 128 30.06 1.96 -29.12
N LEU A 129 29.79 2.58 -30.26
CA LEU A 129 28.70 2.16 -31.15
C LEU A 129 28.88 0.71 -31.63
N ASP A 130 30.10 0.33 -31.99
CA ASP A 130 30.43 -1.04 -32.44
C ASP A 130 30.25 -2.07 -31.32
N ARG A 131 30.69 -1.74 -30.10
CA ARG A 131 30.54 -2.61 -28.92
C ARG A 131 29.09 -2.91 -28.58
N PHE A 132 28.19 -1.93 -28.72
CA PHE A 132 26.77 -2.06 -28.41
C PHE A 132 25.90 -2.35 -29.64
N HIS A 133 26.52 -2.63 -30.79
CA HIS A 133 25.85 -2.87 -32.07
C HIS A 133 24.78 -1.81 -32.39
N MET A 134 25.11 -0.54 -32.14
CA MET A 134 24.17 0.57 -32.22
C MET A 134 24.54 1.51 -33.38
N GLY A 135 23.58 1.77 -34.27
CA GLY A 135 23.76 2.78 -35.31
C GLY A 135 23.73 4.20 -34.75
N ILE A 136 24.39 5.15 -35.43
CA ILE A 136 24.43 6.56 -35.03
C ILE A 136 23.02 7.12 -34.83
N SER A 137 22.10 6.88 -35.78
CA SER A 137 20.71 7.36 -35.69
C SER A 137 19.97 6.81 -34.46
N ASP A 138 20.23 5.56 -34.07
CA ASP A 138 19.59 4.95 -32.91
C ASP A 138 20.15 5.51 -31.61
N TYR A 139 21.46 5.78 -31.57
CA TYR A 139 22.07 6.43 -30.44
C TYR A 139 21.56 7.86 -30.24
N TYR A 140 21.33 8.61 -31.32
CA TYR A 140 20.69 9.93 -31.25
C TYR A 140 19.29 9.85 -30.63
N LYS A 141 18.47 8.87 -31.02
CA LYS A 141 17.14 8.65 -30.43
C LYS A 141 17.22 8.21 -28.96
N TYR A 142 18.24 7.43 -28.59
CA TYR A 142 18.47 7.04 -27.20
C TYR A 142 18.80 8.26 -26.33
N VAL A 143 19.74 9.10 -26.78
CA VAL A 143 20.10 10.33 -26.07
C VAL A 143 18.92 11.32 -26.03
N GLU A 144 18.13 11.40 -27.10
CA GLU A 144 16.91 12.20 -27.10
C GLU A 144 15.94 11.77 -25.98
N GLN A 145 15.69 10.46 -25.84
CA GLN A 145 14.83 9.92 -24.77
C GLN A 145 15.41 10.20 -23.39
N GLU A 146 16.72 10.06 -23.21
CA GLU A 146 17.41 10.38 -21.96
C GLU A 146 17.20 11.86 -21.57
N ILE A 147 17.29 12.78 -22.53
CA ILE A 147 17.06 14.21 -22.29
C ILE A 147 15.60 14.48 -21.92
N TYR A 148 14.63 13.83 -22.59
CA TYR A 148 13.21 13.95 -22.21
C TYR A 148 12.99 13.51 -20.76
N LEU A 149 13.53 12.36 -20.37
CA LEU A 149 13.42 11.82 -19.01
C LEU A 149 14.07 12.75 -18.00
N GLY A 150 15.29 13.23 -18.26
CA GLY A 150 16.01 14.15 -17.38
C GLY A 150 15.29 15.50 -17.22
N LYS A 151 14.74 16.06 -18.30
CA LYS A 151 13.95 17.30 -18.24
C LYS A 151 12.67 17.12 -17.43
N LEU A 152 11.94 16.02 -17.66
CA LEU A 152 10.74 15.70 -16.90
C LEU A 152 11.08 15.50 -15.41
N GLN A 153 12.15 14.76 -15.10
CA GLN A 153 12.61 14.57 -13.73
C GLN A 153 12.96 15.90 -13.05
N ASN A 154 13.71 16.78 -13.72
CA ASN A 154 14.04 18.09 -13.19
C ASN A 154 12.79 18.95 -12.93
N LEU A 155 11.80 18.88 -13.82
CA LEU A 155 10.52 19.56 -13.64
C LEU A 155 9.77 19.03 -12.41
N LEU A 156 9.73 17.71 -12.22
CA LEU A 156 9.11 17.08 -11.06
C LEU A 156 9.83 17.49 -9.77
N LEU A 157 11.16 17.45 -9.76
CA LEU A 157 11.97 17.84 -8.60
C LEU A 157 11.83 19.32 -8.25
N ALA A 158 11.70 20.20 -9.25
CA ALA A 158 11.48 21.64 -9.03
C ALA A 158 10.15 21.92 -8.31
N GLY A 159 9.17 21.03 -8.44
CA GLY A 159 7.90 21.11 -7.70
C GLY A 159 7.97 20.59 -6.26
N VAL A 160 9.07 19.98 -5.86
CA VAL A 160 9.24 19.41 -4.51
C VAL A 160 9.93 20.43 -3.61
N SER A 161 9.28 20.77 -2.50
CA SER A 161 9.87 21.59 -1.44
C SER A 161 9.62 20.96 -0.08
N VAL A 162 10.53 21.23 0.84
CA VAL A 162 10.43 20.85 2.25
C VAL A 162 10.29 22.14 3.05
N SER A 163 9.20 22.25 3.80
CA SER A 163 8.99 23.41 4.67
C SER A 163 9.72 23.23 6.00
N PRO A 164 10.14 24.32 6.67
CA PRO A 164 10.76 24.23 8.00
C PRO A 164 9.89 23.50 9.04
N LEU A 165 8.56 23.63 8.94
CA LEU A 165 7.61 22.95 9.83
C LEU A 165 7.62 21.43 9.64
N GLU A 166 7.84 20.94 8.41
CA GLU A 166 7.98 19.50 8.16
C GLU A 166 9.25 18.95 8.79
N VAL A 167 10.36 19.68 8.69
CA VAL A 167 11.63 19.29 9.34
C VAL A 167 11.46 19.21 10.85
N VAL A 168 10.81 20.21 11.46
CA VAL A 168 10.52 20.21 12.90
C VAL A 168 9.58 19.05 13.27
N SER A 169 8.57 18.79 12.45
CA SER A 169 7.60 17.71 12.71
C SER A 169 8.26 16.34 12.63
N ASP A 170 9.06 16.09 11.60
CA ASP A 170 9.79 14.83 11.41
C ASP A 170 10.82 14.62 12.52
N PHE A 171 11.59 15.67 12.87
CA PHE A 171 12.50 15.64 14.02
C PHE A 171 11.77 15.25 15.32
N ARG A 172 10.60 15.86 15.58
CA ARG A 172 9.80 15.57 16.76
C ARG A 172 9.27 14.15 16.74
N ILE A 173 8.80 13.65 15.61
CA ILE A 173 8.33 12.26 15.48
C ILE A 173 9.48 11.28 15.76
N GLN A 174 10.62 11.47 15.09
CA GLN A 174 11.77 10.57 15.21
C GLN A 174 12.39 10.54 16.62
N ASN A 175 12.33 11.65 17.35
CA ASN A 175 12.95 11.76 18.68
C ASN A 175 11.93 11.74 19.83
N THR A 176 10.64 11.59 19.55
CA THR A 176 9.62 11.40 20.58
C THR A 176 9.75 10.02 21.21
N LYS A 177 9.78 9.96 22.54
CA LYS A 177 9.76 8.69 23.30
C LYS A 177 8.48 8.61 24.11
N LEU A 178 7.68 7.59 23.81
CA LEU A 178 6.45 7.27 24.50
C LEU A 178 6.58 5.93 25.22
N LYS A 179 6.01 5.85 26.41
CA LYS A 179 5.81 4.61 27.14
C LYS A 179 4.49 4.69 27.86
N ILE A 180 3.71 3.63 27.82
CA ILE A 180 2.41 3.56 28.49
C ILE A 180 2.40 2.49 29.56
N GLN A 181 1.57 2.72 30.56
CA GLN A 181 1.02 1.70 31.43
C GLN A 181 -0.41 1.48 30.98
N TYR A 182 -0.85 0.23 30.90
CA TYR A 182 -2.22 -0.10 30.53
C TYR A 182 -2.77 -1.18 31.43
N ALA A 183 -4.11 -1.21 31.54
CA ALA A 183 -4.83 -2.31 32.16
C ALA A 183 -5.69 -2.98 31.11
N PHE A 184 -5.67 -4.31 31.09
CA PHE A 184 -6.41 -5.13 30.15
C PHE A 184 -7.28 -6.15 30.89
N VAL A 185 -8.52 -6.32 30.45
CA VAL A 185 -9.38 -7.42 30.88
C VAL A 185 -9.95 -8.12 29.65
N SER A 186 -9.77 -9.43 29.58
CA SER A 186 -10.24 -10.21 28.42
C SER A 186 -11.75 -10.46 28.47
N ASN A 187 -12.34 -10.72 27.30
CA ASN A 187 -13.75 -11.08 27.19
C ASN A 187 -14.09 -12.33 28.02
N GLN A 188 -13.17 -13.30 28.07
CA GLN A 188 -13.33 -14.53 28.85
C GLN A 188 -13.38 -14.23 30.35
N GLU A 189 -12.50 -13.35 30.82
CA GLU A 189 -12.43 -12.97 32.22
C GLU A 189 -13.68 -12.18 32.64
N LEU A 190 -14.15 -11.25 31.79
CA LEU A 190 -15.43 -10.56 32.02
C LEU A 190 -16.60 -11.54 32.05
N ALA A 191 -16.67 -12.49 31.12
CA ALA A 191 -17.73 -13.49 31.09
C ALA A 191 -17.75 -14.37 32.36
N LYS A 192 -16.58 -14.73 32.89
CA LYS A 192 -16.45 -15.45 34.16
C LYS A 192 -16.92 -14.61 35.35
N ARG A 193 -16.47 -13.36 35.44
CA ARG A 193 -16.82 -12.44 36.54
C ARG A 193 -18.31 -12.14 36.61
N PHE A 194 -18.95 -12.02 35.44
CA PHE A 194 -20.37 -11.70 35.33
C PHE A 194 -21.23 -12.91 34.94
N ALA A 195 -20.76 -14.14 35.19
CA ALA A 195 -21.43 -15.38 34.78
C ALA A 195 -22.90 -15.43 35.20
N SER A 196 -23.22 -14.96 36.41
CA SER A 196 -24.60 -14.88 36.91
C SER A 196 -25.45 -13.83 36.19
N ALA A 197 -24.87 -12.68 35.84
CA ALA A 197 -25.58 -11.59 35.16
C ALA A 197 -25.81 -11.87 33.66
N ILE A 198 -24.97 -12.72 33.05
CA ILE A 198 -25.12 -13.13 31.64
C ILE A 198 -25.89 -14.45 31.48
N ALA A 199 -26.21 -15.16 32.57
CA ALA A 199 -26.90 -16.44 32.51
C ALA A 199 -28.29 -16.29 31.89
N VAL A 200 -28.53 -16.96 30.76
CA VAL A 200 -29.79 -16.93 30.01
C VAL A 200 -30.62 -18.16 30.38
N THR A 201 -31.90 -17.95 30.74
CA THR A 201 -32.82 -19.04 31.07
C THR A 201 -33.47 -19.61 29.80
N ASP A 202 -33.91 -20.87 29.88
CA ASP A 202 -34.52 -21.54 28.71
C ASP A 202 -35.84 -20.87 28.28
N GLU A 203 -36.54 -20.22 29.22
CA GLU A 203 -37.77 -19.44 28.98
C GLU A 203 -37.51 -18.18 28.13
N GLU A 204 -36.35 -17.53 28.32
CA GLU A 204 -35.94 -16.37 27.53
C GLU A 204 -35.59 -16.78 26.09
N VAL A 205 -34.94 -17.94 25.94
CA VAL A 205 -34.65 -18.54 24.63
C VAL A 205 -35.93 -18.89 23.89
N ASP A 206 -36.93 -19.46 24.58
CA ASP A 206 -38.25 -19.77 24.01
C ASP A 206 -39.00 -18.52 23.54
N THR A 207 -38.87 -17.42 24.27
CA THR A 207 -39.50 -16.14 23.93
C THR A 207 -38.86 -15.53 22.68
N GLU A 208 -37.54 -15.61 22.57
CA GLU A 208 -36.80 -15.10 21.40
C GLU A 208 -37.03 -15.97 20.15
N LEU A 209 -37.12 -17.29 20.32
CA LEU A 209 -37.49 -18.23 19.27
C LEU A 209 -38.88 -17.96 18.68
N LYS A 210 -39.87 -17.63 19.53
CA LYS A 210 -41.23 -17.27 19.10
C LYS A 210 -41.26 -15.94 18.34
N LYS A 211 -40.39 -14.99 18.69
CA LYS A 211 -40.32 -13.68 18.05
C LYS A 211 -39.64 -13.71 16.68
N ASN A 212 -38.74 -14.66 16.44
CA ASN A 212 -37.92 -14.69 15.22
C ASN A 212 -37.93 -16.05 14.48
N PRO A 213 -39.09 -16.49 13.96
CA PRO A 213 -39.26 -17.83 13.39
C PRO A 213 -38.52 -18.08 12.06
N LYS A 214 -37.94 -17.05 11.44
CA LYS A 214 -37.25 -17.14 10.14
C LYS A 214 -35.82 -17.69 10.21
N GLU A 215 -35.25 -17.82 11.40
CA GLU A 215 -33.87 -18.29 11.60
C GLU A 215 -33.76 -19.79 11.96
N LEU A 216 -34.89 -20.51 12.03
CA LEU A 216 -34.95 -21.92 12.43
C LEU A 216 -34.52 -22.85 11.29
N LYS A 217 -33.43 -23.60 11.49
CA LYS A 217 -32.96 -24.68 10.62
C LYS A 217 -32.83 -26.02 11.37
N ASP A 218 -32.39 -25.99 12.63
CA ASP A 218 -32.24 -27.17 13.50
C ASP A 218 -32.56 -26.81 14.97
N PRO A 219 -33.61 -27.40 15.59
CA PRO A 219 -34.10 -27.00 16.92
C PRO A 219 -33.08 -27.01 18.07
N LYS A 220 -32.09 -27.92 18.04
CA LYS A 220 -31.09 -28.02 19.12
C LYS A 220 -29.97 -27.01 18.94
N THR A 221 -29.48 -26.89 17.71
CA THR A 221 -28.39 -25.99 17.33
C THR A 221 -28.84 -24.52 17.41
N ASP A 222 -30.10 -24.22 17.07
CA ASP A 222 -30.67 -22.88 17.15
C ASP A 222 -30.90 -22.40 18.59
N ARG A 223 -31.33 -23.29 19.50
CA ARG A 223 -31.43 -22.96 20.93
C ARG A 223 -30.10 -22.54 21.53
N GLN A 224 -29.04 -23.32 21.28
CA GLN A 224 -27.70 -23.01 21.77
C GLN A 224 -27.19 -21.70 21.17
N ARG A 225 -27.36 -21.50 19.86
CA ARG A 225 -26.97 -20.25 19.17
C ARG A 225 -27.66 -19.02 19.74
N ILE A 226 -28.96 -19.10 20.03
CA ILE A 226 -29.72 -17.98 20.62
C ILE A 226 -29.30 -17.74 22.06
N LYS A 227 -29.06 -18.80 22.83
CA LYS A 227 -28.53 -18.69 24.20
C LYS A 227 -27.18 -17.97 24.22
N ASP A 228 -26.26 -18.35 23.36
CA ASP A 228 -24.94 -17.73 23.23
C ASP A 228 -25.05 -16.27 22.75
N LYS A 229 -25.97 -15.99 21.81
CA LYS A 229 -26.27 -14.63 21.36
C LYS A 229 -26.76 -13.74 22.50
N LEU A 230 -27.76 -14.19 23.26
CA LEU A 230 -28.32 -13.43 24.39
C LEU A 230 -27.29 -13.23 25.50
N ALA A 231 -26.46 -14.23 25.78
CA ALA A 231 -25.36 -14.12 26.74
C ALA A 231 -24.31 -13.09 26.28
N ASN A 232 -23.95 -13.12 25.00
CA ASN A 232 -23.04 -12.15 24.41
C ASN A 232 -23.63 -10.73 24.41
N ASP A 233 -24.92 -10.56 24.09
CA ASP A 233 -25.60 -9.26 24.13
C ASP A 233 -25.63 -8.68 25.54
N ARG A 234 -25.82 -9.53 26.57
CA ARG A 234 -25.72 -9.13 27.99
C ARG A 234 -24.30 -8.73 28.35
N LEU A 235 -23.30 -9.50 27.92
CA LEU A 235 -21.90 -9.19 28.16
C LEU A 235 -21.52 -7.85 27.51
N GLU A 236 -21.97 -7.58 26.28
CA GLU A 236 -21.74 -6.30 25.60
C GLU A 236 -22.39 -5.12 26.34
N LYS A 237 -23.59 -5.28 26.90
CA LYS A 237 -24.19 -4.24 27.76
C LYS A 237 -23.35 -3.97 29.01
N ILE A 238 -22.83 -5.01 29.65
CA ILE A 238 -21.94 -4.86 30.81
C ILE A 238 -20.66 -4.12 30.43
N LYS A 239 -20.06 -4.46 29.28
CA LYS A 239 -18.89 -3.75 28.75
C LYS A 239 -19.20 -2.27 28.51
N GLN A 240 -20.35 -1.95 27.91
CA GLN A 240 -20.78 -0.59 27.68
C GLN A 240 -20.96 0.19 28.98
N ASP A 241 -21.53 -0.42 30.01
CA ASP A 241 -21.73 0.22 31.30
C ASP A 241 -20.41 0.44 32.06
N LEU A 242 -19.47 -0.51 31.97
CA LEU A 242 -18.11 -0.32 32.48
C LEU A 242 -17.40 0.81 31.72
N ALA A 243 -17.48 0.83 30.39
CA ALA A 243 -16.88 1.85 29.57
C ALA A 243 -17.44 3.25 29.89
N LYS A 244 -18.76 3.39 30.05
CA LYS A 244 -19.37 4.67 30.45
C LYS A 244 -18.82 5.19 31.77
N LYS A 245 -18.65 4.32 32.77
CA LYS A 245 -18.06 4.70 34.07
C LYS A 245 -16.61 5.15 33.91
N ILE A 246 -15.81 4.41 33.13
CA ILE A 246 -14.41 4.76 32.85
C ILE A 246 -14.30 6.06 32.06
N ASP A 247 -15.15 6.27 31.07
CA ASP A 247 -15.17 7.49 30.25
C ASP A 247 -15.55 8.72 31.09
N GLN A 248 -16.48 8.58 32.03
CA GLN A 248 -16.78 9.65 32.99
C GLN A 248 -15.57 9.98 33.88
N LEU A 249 -14.83 8.97 34.34
CA LEU A 249 -13.58 9.19 35.08
C LEU A 249 -12.51 9.88 34.22
N ALA A 250 -12.38 9.48 32.97
CA ALA A 250 -11.43 10.08 32.01
C ALA A 250 -11.76 11.55 31.75
N LEU A 251 -13.04 11.87 31.53
CA LEU A 251 -13.51 13.25 31.35
C LEU A 251 -13.30 14.11 32.60
N ALA A 252 -13.44 13.52 33.79
CA ALA A 252 -13.15 14.18 35.06
C ALA A 252 -11.65 14.24 35.39
N GLY A 253 -10.76 13.70 34.54
CA GLY A 253 -9.31 13.70 34.75
C GLY A 253 -8.84 12.87 35.95
N ARG A 254 -9.59 11.82 36.30
CA ARG A 254 -9.31 10.96 37.46
C ARG A 254 -8.12 10.03 37.20
N SER A 255 -7.61 9.42 38.27
CA SER A 255 -6.40 8.62 38.20
C SER A 255 -6.60 7.29 37.46
N PHE A 256 -5.53 6.80 36.84
CA PHE A 256 -5.48 5.46 36.24
C PHE A 256 -5.81 4.37 37.27
N ALA A 257 -5.36 4.52 38.52
CA ALA A 257 -5.64 3.56 39.59
C ALA A 257 -7.14 3.42 39.90
N GLU A 258 -7.89 4.53 39.89
CA GLU A 258 -9.35 4.50 40.09
C GLU A 258 -10.07 3.75 38.95
N ALA A 259 -9.70 4.05 37.70
CA ALA A 259 -10.28 3.35 36.55
C ALA A 259 -9.88 1.87 36.54
N GLN A 260 -8.64 1.55 36.91
CA GLN A 260 -8.17 0.17 37.05
C GLN A 260 -8.91 -0.60 38.15
N ALA A 261 -9.29 0.05 39.25
CA ALA A 261 -10.10 -0.56 40.30
C ALA A 261 -11.53 -0.90 39.83
N ILE A 262 -12.11 -0.09 38.93
CA ILE A 262 -13.41 -0.38 38.31
C ILE A 262 -13.29 -1.49 37.26
N LEU A 263 -12.29 -1.39 36.38
CA LEU A 263 -12.08 -2.36 35.30
C LEU A 263 -11.60 -3.73 35.85
N GLN A 264 -10.88 -3.70 36.97
CA GLN A 264 -10.16 -4.84 37.55
C GLN A 264 -9.29 -5.57 36.52
N GLY A 265 -8.68 -4.80 35.62
CA GLY A 265 -7.80 -5.31 34.57
C GLY A 265 -6.40 -5.62 35.08
N VAL A 266 -5.72 -6.54 34.40
CA VAL A 266 -4.30 -6.85 34.61
C VAL A 266 -3.48 -5.68 34.11
N VAL A 267 -2.62 -5.14 34.97
CA VAL A 267 -1.77 -3.99 34.64
C VAL A 267 -0.47 -4.47 34.02
N SER A 268 -0.10 -3.88 32.89
CA SER A 268 1.16 -4.12 32.19
C SER A 268 1.71 -2.82 31.59
N TYR A 269 2.87 -2.90 30.95
CA TYR A 269 3.59 -1.77 30.39
C TYR A 269 3.95 -2.03 28.93
N SER A 270 4.06 -0.97 28.14
CA SER A 270 4.69 -1.06 26.84
C SER A 270 6.21 -0.95 26.93
N ASN A 271 6.89 -1.40 25.88
CA ASN A 271 8.22 -0.92 25.54
C ASN A 271 8.18 0.58 25.20
N GLU A 272 9.34 1.21 25.10
CA GLU A 272 9.41 2.57 24.53
C GLU A 272 9.16 2.50 23.02
N PHE A 273 8.36 3.44 22.52
CA PHE A 273 7.99 3.53 21.11
C PHE A 273 7.88 4.99 20.66
N ARG A 274 7.96 5.20 19.35
CA ARG A 274 7.76 6.49 18.69
C ARG A 274 6.40 6.53 17.99
N PRO A 275 5.87 7.72 17.65
CA PRO A 275 4.67 7.79 16.82
C PRO A 275 4.90 7.04 15.49
N GLY A 276 4.03 6.09 15.17
CA GLY A 276 4.13 5.23 13.99
C GLY A 276 4.79 3.87 14.23
N ASP A 277 5.49 3.67 15.34
CA ASP A 277 6.05 2.37 15.71
C ASP A 277 4.94 1.40 16.18
N LEU A 278 5.22 0.10 16.07
CA LEU A 278 4.38 -0.94 16.66
C LEU A 278 4.45 -0.87 18.19
N ILE A 279 3.28 -0.80 18.84
CA ILE A 279 3.20 -0.78 20.30
C ILE A 279 3.32 -2.21 20.81
N ARG A 280 4.39 -2.48 21.58
CA ARG A 280 4.67 -3.82 22.12
C ARG A 280 4.60 -3.84 23.63
N GLU A 281 4.03 -4.91 24.19
CA GLU A 281 4.07 -5.20 25.61
C GLU A 281 5.52 -5.44 26.07
N LYS A 282 5.81 -5.06 27.31
CA LYS A 282 7.10 -5.27 27.98
C LYS A 282 7.15 -6.69 28.56
N ASP A 283 7.05 -7.69 27.70
CA ASP A 283 7.19 -9.11 28.02
C ASP A 283 8.25 -9.78 27.13
N GLU A 284 8.66 -11.01 27.46
CA GLU A 284 9.66 -11.77 26.66
C GLU A 284 9.20 -12.02 25.22
N LYS A 285 7.87 -12.02 24.98
CA LYS A 285 7.27 -12.31 23.68
C LYS A 285 7.09 -11.06 22.82
N GLY A 286 7.18 -9.86 23.39
CA GLY A 286 7.03 -8.58 22.70
C GLY A 286 5.71 -8.46 21.94
N ARG A 287 4.60 -8.90 22.55
CA ARG A 287 3.29 -8.97 21.91
C ARG A 287 2.83 -7.60 21.42
N ILE A 288 2.30 -7.53 20.20
CA ILE A 288 1.81 -6.28 19.61
C ILE A 288 0.41 -5.99 20.14
N LEU A 289 0.20 -4.77 20.63
CA LEU A 289 -1.06 -4.29 21.18
C LEU A 289 -1.94 -3.68 20.07
N TYR A 290 -2.38 -4.51 19.12
CA TYR A 290 -3.20 -4.07 17.98
C TYR A 290 -4.43 -3.23 18.37
N PRO A 291 -5.22 -3.60 19.41
CA PRO A 291 -6.37 -2.79 19.82
C PRO A 291 -6.03 -1.36 20.22
N LEU A 292 -4.86 -1.14 20.83
CA LEU A 292 -4.41 0.20 21.20
C LEU A 292 -3.90 0.96 19.96
N GLN A 293 -3.14 0.29 19.10
CA GLN A 293 -2.53 0.92 17.92
C GLN A 293 -3.56 1.45 16.92
N GLU A 294 -4.64 0.70 16.69
CA GLU A 294 -5.70 1.06 15.74
C GLU A 294 -6.76 2.01 16.35
N SER A 295 -6.70 2.21 17.67
CA SER A 295 -7.70 3.02 18.38
C SER A 295 -7.51 4.52 18.16
N LYS A 296 -8.53 5.18 17.61
CA LYS A 296 -8.61 6.65 17.53
C LYS A 296 -8.58 7.31 18.90
N ILE A 297 -9.12 6.63 19.92
CA ILE A 297 -9.09 7.11 21.31
C ILE A 297 -7.65 7.15 21.79
N PHE A 298 -6.87 6.09 21.55
CA PHE A 298 -5.46 6.06 21.92
C PHE A 298 -4.67 7.18 21.24
N GLN A 299 -4.81 7.31 19.91
CA GLN A 299 -4.08 8.31 19.11
C GLN A 299 -4.35 9.76 19.55
N SER A 300 -5.57 10.05 20.01
CA SER A 300 -5.94 11.38 20.53
C SER A 300 -5.56 11.60 22.00
N ASP A 301 -5.73 10.59 22.84
CA ASP A 301 -5.53 10.72 24.29
C ASP A 301 -4.04 10.67 24.65
N ILE A 302 -3.18 9.94 23.94
CA ILE A 302 -1.76 9.76 24.31
C ILE A 302 -0.99 11.09 24.44
N PHE A 303 -1.31 12.09 23.62
CA PHE A 303 -0.66 13.40 23.65
C PHE A 303 -1.35 14.43 24.54
N SER A 304 -2.65 14.26 24.83
CA SER A 304 -3.44 15.21 25.63
C SER A 304 -3.55 14.81 27.11
N LEU A 305 -3.48 13.50 27.39
CA LEU A 305 -3.67 12.95 28.72
C LEU A 305 -2.50 13.32 29.66
N LYS A 306 -2.83 13.69 30.90
CA LYS A 306 -1.83 13.95 31.94
C LYS A 306 -1.23 12.62 32.41
N GLN A 307 0.05 12.63 32.77
CA GLN A 307 0.71 11.47 33.35
C GLN A 307 -0.04 11.02 34.62
N GLY A 308 -0.39 9.74 34.70
CA GLY A 308 -1.16 9.15 35.81
C GLY A 308 -2.68 9.31 35.72
N ALA A 309 -3.21 10.11 34.80
CA ALA A 309 -4.65 10.17 34.52
C ALA A 309 -5.09 8.99 33.65
N THR A 310 -6.34 8.55 33.79
CA THR A 310 -6.90 7.46 32.97
C THR A 310 -7.31 7.94 31.59
N SER A 311 -7.07 7.11 30.57
CA SER A 311 -7.68 7.29 29.25
C SER A 311 -9.17 6.95 29.28
N ARG A 312 -9.86 7.31 28.20
CA ARG A 312 -11.15 6.70 27.84
C ARG A 312 -10.99 5.20 27.57
N CYS A 313 -12.09 4.49 27.65
CA CYS A 313 -12.16 3.05 27.43
C CYS A 313 -11.90 2.70 25.95
N ILE A 314 -11.03 1.72 25.70
CA ILE A 314 -10.71 1.23 24.36
C ILE A 314 -11.19 -0.21 24.22
N TYR A 315 -12.00 -0.45 23.18
CA TYR A 315 -12.49 -1.78 22.83
C TYR A 315 -11.50 -2.49 21.91
N GLY A 316 -11.03 -3.65 22.34
CA GLY A 316 -10.36 -4.63 21.49
C GLY A 316 -11.28 -5.78 21.12
N PHE A 317 -10.87 -6.54 20.12
CA PHE A 317 -11.56 -7.80 19.77
C PHE A 317 -11.46 -8.85 20.89
N ASP A 318 -10.43 -8.75 21.73
CA ASP A 318 -10.07 -9.68 22.81
C ASP A 318 -10.50 -9.20 24.20
N GLY A 319 -10.86 -7.93 24.36
CA GLY A 319 -11.24 -7.36 25.66
C GLY A 319 -11.28 -5.85 25.70
N ILE A 320 -11.15 -5.31 26.92
CA ILE A 320 -11.18 -3.87 27.18
C ILE A 320 -9.80 -3.42 27.68
N TYR A 321 -9.38 -2.26 27.17
CA TYR A 321 -8.14 -1.60 27.55
C TYR A 321 -8.40 -0.19 28.10
N ILE A 322 -7.60 0.19 29.08
CA ILE A 322 -7.38 1.59 29.48
C ILE A 322 -5.87 1.82 29.60
N PHE A 323 -5.41 3.05 29.40
CA PHE A 323 -3.99 3.36 29.50
C PHE A 323 -3.72 4.71 30.17
N THR A 324 -2.45 4.91 30.54
CA THR A 324 -1.92 6.19 30.96
C THR A 324 -0.47 6.33 30.46
N PRO A 325 -0.04 7.52 29.98
CA PRO A 325 1.35 7.74 29.63
C PRO A 325 2.23 7.71 30.89
N VAL A 326 3.32 6.96 30.83
CA VAL A 326 4.37 6.87 31.86
C VAL A 326 5.61 7.66 31.44
N VAL A 327 5.95 7.60 30.16
CA VAL A 327 6.99 8.45 29.56
C VAL A 327 6.34 9.19 28.41
N ARG A 328 6.48 10.51 28.40
CA ARG A 328 6.12 11.36 27.27
C ARG A 328 7.20 12.41 27.10
N HIS A 329 8.27 12.04 26.40
CA HIS A 329 9.29 12.98 25.99
C HIS A 329 9.05 13.37 24.54
N VAL A 330 8.62 14.60 24.31
CA VAL A 330 8.48 15.17 22.97
C VAL A 330 9.54 16.26 22.85
N PRO A 331 10.47 16.16 21.89
CA PRO A 331 11.47 17.19 21.64
C PRO A 331 10.83 18.55 21.38
N GLY A 332 11.61 19.61 21.69
CA GLY A 332 11.24 20.98 21.35
C GLY A 332 11.20 21.22 19.83
N THR A 333 10.94 22.47 19.46
CA THR A 333 10.90 22.91 18.04
C THR A 333 12.27 23.22 17.46
N GLN A 334 13.30 23.31 18.30
CA GLN A 334 14.67 23.59 17.86
C GLN A 334 15.33 22.29 17.37
N VAL A 335 15.60 22.24 16.07
CA VAL A 335 16.33 21.14 15.42
C VAL A 335 17.82 21.51 15.36
N PRO A 336 18.74 20.65 15.83
CA PRO A 336 20.17 20.87 15.69
C PRO A 336 20.58 21.03 14.22
N ASP A 337 21.48 21.97 13.90
CA ASP A 337 21.83 22.28 12.50
C ASP A 337 22.40 21.09 11.73
N LYS A 338 23.18 20.23 12.42
CA LYS A 338 23.72 19.00 11.84
C LYS A 338 22.62 18.01 11.42
N GLU A 339 21.53 17.94 12.16
CA GLU A 339 20.40 17.06 11.87
C GLU A 339 19.45 17.67 10.84
N ARG A 340 19.28 19.00 10.87
CA ARG A 340 18.40 19.73 9.95
C ARG A 340 18.69 19.39 8.48
N GLN A 341 19.95 19.47 8.06
CA GLN A 341 20.32 19.20 6.66
C GLN A 341 20.00 17.77 6.23
N ALA A 342 20.30 16.80 7.11
CA ALA A 342 20.00 15.39 6.84
C ALA A 342 18.48 15.14 6.75
N LEU A 343 17.70 15.76 7.64
CA LEU A 343 16.23 15.65 7.63
C LEU A 343 15.63 16.32 6.40
N GLU A 344 16.08 17.51 6.02
CA GLU A 344 15.65 18.21 4.81
C GLU A 344 15.91 17.37 3.56
N GLN A 345 17.12 16.81 3.44
CA GLN A 345 17.49 15.97 2.31
C GLN A 345 16.66 14.68 2.26
N ASN A 346 16.48 14.00 3.40
CA ASN A 346 15.66 12.80 3.48
C ASN A 346 14.20 13.07 3.11
N LEU A 347 13.60 14.12 3.69
CA LEU A 347 12.24 14.55 3.38
C LEU A 347 12.06 14.91 1.90
N PHE A 348 13.05 15.61 1.32
CA PHE A 348 13.05 15.95 -0.09
C PHE A 348 13.01 14.69 -0.96
N TYR A 349 13.91 13.72 -0.71
CA TYR A 349 13.93 12.48 -1.48
C TYR A 349 12.69 11.62 -1.27
N THR A 350 12.17 11.52 -0.05
CA THR A 350 10.93 10.79 0.23
C THR A 350 9.77 11.39 -0.56
N LYS A 351 9.63 12.72 -0.57
CA LYS A 351 8.60 13.42 -1.34
C LYS A 351 8.77 13.26 -2.85
N ALA A 352 9.99 13.43 -3.35
CA ALA A 352 10.31 13.25 -4.76
C ALA A 352 9.96 11.84 -5.23
N ASN A 353 10.35 10.82 -4.45
CA ASN A 353 10.04 9.43 -4.74
C ASN A 353 8.53 9.15 -4.69
N SER A 354 7.80 9.66 -3.69
CA SER A 354 6.35 9.47 -3.61
C SER A 354 5.61 10.12 -4.78
N LEU A 355 6.07 11.30 -5.22
CA LEU A 355 5.53 11.99 -6.38
C LEU A 355 5.78 11.16 -7.65
N TYR A 356 7.01 10.70 -7.83
CA TYR A 356 7.39 9.87 -8.98
C TYR A 356 6.60 8.55 -9.05
N ILE A 357 6.48 7.83 -7.93
CA ILE A 357 5.69 6.59 -7.84
C ILE A 357 4.22 6.88 -8.18
N SER A 358 3.64 7.91 -7.56
CA SER A 358 2.23 8.28 -7.79
C SER A 358 1.98 8.67 -9.25
N LEU A 359 2.93 9.37 -9.89
CA LEU A 359 2.89 9.69 -11.31
C LEU A 359 2.91 8.42 -12.16
N LEU A 360 3.85 7.50 -11.90
CA LEU A 360 3.95 6.24 -12.61
C LEU A 360 2.67 5.41 -12.46
N THR A 361 2.16 5.23 -11.23
CA THR A 361 0.90 4.51 -10.98
C THR A 361 -0.23 5.07 -11.85
N ARG A 362 -0.39 6.40 -11.87
CA ARG A 362 -1.42 7.06 -12.69
C ARG A 362 -1.19 6.87 -14.19
N LEU A 363 0.06 6.87 -14.65
CA LEU A 363 0.39 6.60 -16.05
C LEU A 363 0.06 5.16 -16.44
N PHE A 364 0.38 4.19 -15.59
CA PHE A 364 0.03 2.78 -15.80
C PHE A 364 -1.48 2.58 -15.90
N GLU A 365 -2.25 3.14 -14.96
CA GLU A 365 -3.71 3.02 -14.95
C GLU A 365 -4.39 3.60 -16.20
N LYS A 366 -3.85 4.70 -16.73
CA LYS A 366 -4.45 5.41 -17.88
C LYS A 366 -3.96 4.92 -19.24
N SER A 367 -2.93 4.08 -19.27
CA SER A 367 -2.27 3.68 -20.51
C SER A 367 -2.76 2.33 -21.01
N LYS A 368 -2.84 2.19 -22.33
CA LYS A 368 -3.09 0.91 -22.97
C LYS A 368 -1.76 0.17 -23.14
N ILE A 369 -1.49 -0.75 -22.24
CA ILE A 369 -0.27 -1.56 -22.24
C ILE A 369 -0.64 -3.00 -22.59
N ILE A 370 -0.04 -3.53 -23.65
CA ILE A 370 -0.19 -4.93 -24.06
C ILE A 370 1.18 -5.58 -23.99
N ARG A 371 1.32 -6.63 -23.16
CA ARG A 371 2.58 -7.37 -22.97
C ARG A 371 2.53 -8.69 -23.69
N ASN A 372 3.64 -9.11 -24.27
CA ASN A 372 3.77 -10.42 -24.88
C ASN A 372 4.19 -11.46 -23.84
N GLN A 373 3.26 -12.32 -23.44
CA GLN A 373 3.45 -13.33 -22.38
C GLN A 373 4.59 -14.31 -22.65
N LYS A 374 4.97 -14.54 -23.92
CA LYS A 374 6.11 -15.40 -24.26
C LYS A 374 7.43 -14.90 -23.66
N PHE A 375 7.57 -13.58 -23.52
CA PHE A 375 8.75 -12.94 -22.93
C PHE A 375 8.65 -12.77 -21.40
N GLU A 376 7.52 -13.13 -20.78
CA GLU A 376 7.38 -13.17 -19.32
C GLU A 376 7.47 -14.61 -18.76
N ALA A 377 7.14 -15.62 -19.58
CA ALA A 377 7.07 -17.03 -19.18
C ALA A 377 8.34 -17.86 -19.47
N GLN A 378 9.21 -17.43 -20.39
CA GLN A 378 10.40 -18.19 -20.79
C GLN A 378 11.58 -18.04 -19.83
#